data_AF-A0A7C0UGA3-F1
#
_entry.id   AF-A0A7C0UGA3-F1
#
_cell.length_a   1.000
_cell.length_b   1.000
_cell.length_c   1.000
_cell.angle_alpha   90.00
_cell.angle_beta   90.00
_cell.angle_gamma   90.00
#
_symmetry.space_group_name_H-M   'P 1'
#
loop_
_entity.id
_entity.type
_entity.pdbx_description
1 polymer ?
#
loop_
_entity_poly.entity_id
_entity_poly.type
_entity_poly.pdbx_seq_one_letter_code
_entity_poly.pdbx_strand_id
1 'polypeptide(L)'
;MKSKNPGLMMEQKVRKESENSMEGKDIPKGYNIDTIVIMPVNADMSFVYWEITDKLLNGRLRELNIGSAELMIKVFGRDSRKEVSSFEVKERVGKNYIKYPASFKPLV
;
A
#
# COMPACT_ATOMS: atom_id res chain seq x y z
N MET A 1 33.17 -49.92 -3.77
CA MET A 1 32.93 -48.89 -4.79
C MET A 1 31.48 -48.45 -4.67
N LYS A 2 31.22 -47.27 -4.05
CA LYS A 2 30.62 -46.07 -4.68
C LYS A 2 29.40 -46.42 -5.56
N SER A 3 28.16 -46.15 -5.16
CA SER A 3 27.57 -44.81 -5.25
C SER A 3 26.40 -44.65 -4.26
N LYS A 4 26.51 -43.66 -3.35
CA LYS A 4 25.35 -43.06 -2.67
C LYS A 4 25.15 -41.70 -3.36
N ASN A 5 23.98 -41.47 -3.95
CA ASN A 5 23.53 -40.14 -4.35
C ASN A 5 23.14 -39.36 -3.08
N PRO A 6 23.77 -38.21 -2.77
CA PRO A 6 23.27 -37.28 -1.78
C PRO A 6 22.86 -35.99 -2.49
N GLY A 7 21.56 -35.76 -2.65
CA GLY A 7 21.14 -34.55 -3.35
C GLY A 7 19.64 -34.37 -3.38
N LEU A 8 19.01 -34.31 -2.21
CA LEU A 8 17.68 -33.73 -2.05
C LEU A 8 17.39 -33.59 -0.55
N MET A 9 17.92 -32.53 0.05
CA MET A 9 17.34 -31.92 1.25
C MET A 9 18.13 -30.64 1.56
N MET A 10 17.41 -29.58 1.93
CA MET A 10 17.87 -28.19 2.16
C MET A 10 18.04 -27.45 0.83
N GLU A 11 17.17 -26.52 0.43
CA GLU A 11 16.89 -25.24 1.09
C GLU A 11 15.41 -24.84 0.92
N GLN A 12 14.57 -25.22 1.88
CA GLN A 12 13.30 -24.53 2.15
C GLN A 12 13.40 -23.95 3.56
N LYS A 13 14.30 -22.99 3.76
CA LYS A 13 14.42 -22.30 5.05
C LYS A 13 14.93 -20.86 4.95
N VAL A 14 14.50 -20.07 3.98
CA VAL A 14 14.67 -18.60 4.04
C VAL A 14 13.58 -17.87 3.24
N ARG A 15 12.29 -18.08 3.52
CA ARG A 15 11.21 -17.19 3.03
C ARG A 15 10.05 -17.05 4.01
N LYS A 16 10.34 -17.10 5.31
CA LYS A 16 9.31 -17.00 6.36
C LYS A 16 9.77 -16.14 7.53
N GLU A 17 10.44 -15.02 7.26
CA GLU A 17 10.86 -14.04 8.27
C GLU A 17 10.71 -12.59 7.78
N SER A 18 9.71 -12.29 6.94
CA SER A 18 9.38 -10.90 6.58
C SER A 18 7.91 -10.54 6.74
N GLU A 19 7.11 -11.40 7.38
CA GLU A 19 5.69 -11.13 7.66
C GLU A 19 5.43 -10.72 9.12
N ASN A 20 6.45 -10.67 9.97
CA ASN A 20 6.26 -10.50 11.43
C ASN A 20 6.73 -9.15 12.00
N SER A 21 6.71 -8.06 11.21
CA SER A 21 7.02 -6.71 11.72
C SER A 21 6.12 -5.58 11.20
N MET A 22 5.01 -5.90 10.51
CA MET A 22 4.08 -4.88 10.00
C MET A 22 2.69 -4.93 10.64
N GLU A 23 2.49 -5.75 11.68
CA GLU A 23 1.41 -5.55 12.63
C GLU A 23 1.82 -4.39 13.54
N GLY A 24 1.19 -3.22 13.38
CA GLY A 24 1.36 -2.12 14.34
C GLY A 24 2.00 -0.84 13.83
N LYS A 25 2.05 -0.57 12.51
CA LYS A 25 1.96 0.85 12.11
C LYS A 25 0.53 1.30 12.35
N ASP A 26 0.29 1.76 13.57
CA ASP A 26 -0.96 2.37 13.99
C ASP A 26 -1.35 3.41 12.95
N ILE A 27 -2.57 3.29 12.43
CA ILE A 27 -3.17 4.31 11.58
C ILE A 27 -3.00 5.65 12.33
N PRO A 28 -2.47 6.71 11.69
CA PRO A 28 -2.21 7.96 12.39
C PRO A 28 -3.45 8.43 13.13
N LYS A 29 -3.30 8.89 14.36
CA LYS A 29 -4.44 9.52 15.05
C LYS A 29 -4.72 10.88 14.42
N GLY A 30 -6.00 11.20 14.22
CA GLY A 30 -6.43 12.54 13.78
C GLY A 30 -6.35 12.81 12.27
N TYR A 31 -6.39 11.79 11.41
CA TYR A 31 -6.65 12.01 9.98
C TYR A 31 -8.12 12.35 9.74
N ASN A 32 -8.39 13.05 8.64
CA ASN A 32 -9.75 13.31 8.19
C ASN A 32 -10.24 12.09 7.39
N ILE A 33 -11.39 11.55 7.75
CA ILE A 33 -12.11 10.58 6.92
C ILE A 33 -12.35 11.21 5.53
N ASP A 34 -12.48 10.40 4.49
CA ASP A 34 -12.56 10.83 3.08
C ASP A 34 -11.25 11.44 2.54
N THR A 35 -10.12 11.18 3.21
CA THR A 35 -8.78 11.52 2.72
C THR A 35 -7.87 10.29 2.63
N ILE A 36 -6.85 10.38 1.77
CA ILE A 36 -5.82 9.34 1.62
C ILE A 36 -4.60 9.77 2.42
N VAL A 37 -4.11 8.88 3.28
CA VAL A 37 -2.90 9.08 4.09
C VAL A 37 -1.74 8.34 3.42
N ILE A 38 -0.63 9.03 3.19
CA ILE A 38 0.60 8.44 2.67
C ILE A 38 1.73 8.72 3.66
N MET A 39 2.41 7.67 4.12
CA MET A 39 3.50 7.77 5.07
C MET A 39 4.74 7.00 4.60
N PRO A 40 5.94 7.58 4.68
CA PRO A 40 7.17 6.82 4.43
C PRO A 40 7.32 5.72 5.49
N VAL A 41 7.65 4.50 5.03
CA VAL A 41 7.98 3.38 5.91
C VAL A 41 9.47 3.23 6.08
N ASN A 42 10.21 3.34 4.98
CA ASN A 42 11.66 3.39 4.90
C ASN A 42 12.05 4.20 3.65
N ALA A 43 13.32 4.17 3.26
CA ALA A 43 13.82 4.93 2.12
C ALA A 43 13.08 4.64 0.80
N ASP A 44 12.59 3.42 0.60
CA ASP A 44 12.06 2.96 -0.70
C ASP A 44 10.58 2.58 -0.67
N MET A 45 9.96 2.60 0.51
CA MET A 45 8.59 2.12 0.69
C MET A 45 7.73 3.16 1.41
N SER A 46 6.54 3.37 0.87
CA SER A 46 5.49 4.17 1.49
C SER A 46 4.27 3.31 1.79
N PHE A 47 3.62 3.61 2.90
CA PHE A 47 2.34 3.08 3.31
C PHE A 47 1.23 4.02 2.85
N VAL A 48 0.20 3.48 2.24
CA VAL A 48 -0.99 4.20 1.80
C VAL A 48 -2.19 3.64 2.56
N TYR A 49 -2.98 4.51 3.18
CA TYR A 49 -4.20 4.16 3.90
C TYR A 49 -5.35 5.02 3.42
N TRP A 50 -6.55 4.44 3.39
CA TRP A 50 -7.78 5.15 3.02
C TRP A 50 -8.96 4.69 3.87
N GLU A 51 -9.88 5.63 4.07
CA GLU A 51 -11.22 5.41 4.60
C GLU A 51 -12.18 6.33 3.86
N ILE A 52 -13.13 5.75 3.13
CA ILE A 52 -14.04 6.47 2.25
C ILE A 52 -15.48 6.18 2.68
N THR A 53 -16.23 7.22 3.00
CA THR A 53 -17.63 7.13 3.39
C THR A 53 -18.54 6.94 2.18
N ASP A 54 -19.66 6.26 2.42
CA ASP A 54 -20.74 6.20 1.44
C ASP A 54 -21.32 7.58 1.14
N LYS A 55 -21.21 8.55 2.08
CA LYS A 55 -21.63 9.93 1.83
C LYS A 55 -20.81 10.57 0.71
N LEU A 56 -19.48 10.50 0.78
CA LEU A 56 -18.60 11.04 -0.27
C LEU A 56 -18.90 10.35 -1.60
N LEU A 57 -18.97 9.02 -1.60
CA LEU A 57 -19.14 8.24 -2.82
C LEU A 57 -20.51 8.44 -3.47
N ASN A 58 -21.58 8.33 -2.71
CA ASN A 58 -22.93 8.56 -3.23
C ASN A 58 -23.11 10.00 -3.70
N GLY A 59 -22.43 10.96 -3.07
CA GLY A 59 -22.35 12.34 -3.55
C GLY A 59 -21.75 12.40 -4.96
N ARG A 60 -20.57 11.80 -5.17
CA ARG A 60 -19.91 11.77 -6.48
C ARG A 60 -20.69 11.00 -7.54
N LEU A 61 -21.26 9.84 -7.19
CA LEU A 61 -22.07 9.06 -8.12
C LEU A 61 -23.30 9.84 -8.61
N ARG A 62 -23.96 10.59 -7.70
CA ARG A 62 -25.08 11.46 -8.06
C ARG A 62 -24.66 12.65 -8.92
N GLU A 63 -23.56 13.33 -8.56
CA GLU A 63 -23.01 14.44 -9.35
C GLU A 63 -22.70 14.03 -10.79
N LEU A 64 -22.18 12.81 -10.97
CA LEU A 64 -21.82 12.24 -12.26
C LEU A 64 -22.98 11.50 -12.96
N ASN A 65 -24.14 11.37 -12.31
CA ASN A 65 -25.30 10.63 -12.79
C ASN A 65 -24.98 9.17 -13.21
N ILE A 66 -24.20 8.47 -12.38
CA ILE A 66 -23.80 7.08 -12.60
C ILE A 66 -24.30 6.18 -11.47
N GLY A 67 -24.72 4.96 -11.81
CA GLY A 67 -25.31 4.01 -10.85
C GLY A 67 -24.29 3.31 -9.94
N SER A 68 -23.08 3.05 -10.46
CA SER A 68 -21.96 2.46 -9.72
C SER A 68 -20.64 2.85 -10.36
N ALA A 69 -19.56 2.74 -9.58
CA ALA A 69 -18.20 2.96 -10.07
C ALA A 69 -17.23 2.03 -9.34
N GLU A 70 -16.18 1.63 -10.05
CA GLU A 70 -15.00 1.02 -9.45
C GLU A 70 -14.08 2.13 -8.93
N LEU A 71 -13.41 1.88 -7.80
CA LEU A 71 -12.49 2.83 -7.21
C LEU A 71 -11.05 2.45 -7.53
N MET A 72 -10.25 3.47 -7.86
CA MET A 72 -8.83 3.32 -8.12
C MET A 72 -8.09 4.44 -7.40
N ILE A 73 -7.00 4.08 -6.71
CA ILE A 73 -6.07 5.05 -6.14
C ILE A 73 -4.88 5.15 -7.08
N LYS A 74 -4.59 6.38 -7.51
CA LYS A 74 -3.41 6.74 -8.29
C LYS A 74 -2.52 7.67 -7.49
N VAL A 75 -1.26 7.32 -7.38
CA VAL A 75 -0.24 8.09 -6.67
C VAL A 75 0.70 8.70 -7.69
N PHE A 76 0.92 10.01 -7.58
CA PHE A 76 1.79 10.76 -8.47
C PHE A 76 2.96 11.36 -7.70
N GLY A 77 4.14 11.37 -8.31
CA GLY A 77 5.30 12.05 -7.75
C GLY A 77 5.11 13.56 -7.77
N ARG A 78 5.43 14.24 -6.65
CA ARG A 78 5.21 15.68 -6.46
C ARG A 78 5.82 16.52 -7.59
N ASP A 79 7.06 16.24 -7.94
CA ASP A 79 7.85 17.11 -8.83
C ASP A 79 7.72 16.71 -10.31
N SER A 80 7.54 15.43 -10.59
CA SER A 80 7.51 14.91 -11.96
C SER A 80 6.10 14.84 -12.55
N ARG A 81 5.06 14.92 -11.72
CA ARG A 81 3.67 14.55 -12.06
C ARG A 81 3.54 13.17 -12.72
N LYS A 82 4.58 12.33 -12.65
CA LYS A 82 4.55 10.97 -13.20
C LYS A 82 3.81 10.07 -12.22
N GLU A 83 3.03 9.15 -12.78
CA GLU A 83 2.38 8.10 -12.01
C GLU A 83 3.46 7.21 -11.38
N VAL A 84 3.36 7.03 -10.06
CA VAL A 84 4.26 6.20 -9.24
C VAL A 84 3.63 4.83 -9.04
N SER A 85 2.33 4.80 -8.77
CA SER A 85 1.59 3.57 -8.51
C SER A 85 0.11 3.81 -8.80
N SER A 86 -0.56 2.74 -9.23
CA SER A 86 -1.99 2.70 -9.43
C SER A 86 -2.51 1.33 -9.00
N PHE A 87 -3.60 1.31 -8.25
CA PHE A 87 -4.23 0.07 -7.82
C PHE A 87 -5.73 0.25 -7.62
N GLU A 88 -6.47 -0.82 -7.93
CA GLU A 88 -7.90 -0.92 -7.69
C GLU A 88 -8.17 -1.06 -6.18
N VAL A 89 -9.26 -0.46 -5.73
CA VAL A 89 -9.72 -0.49 -4.34
C VAL A 89 -11.11 -1.08 -4.29
N LYS A 90 -11.20 -2.28 -3.69
CA LYS A 90 -12.46 -3.02 -3.55
C LYS A 90 -13.23 -2.65 -2.29
N GLU A 91 -12.51 -2.22 -1.25
CA GLU A 91 -13.05 -1.95 0.07
C GLU A 91 -12.99 -0.47 0.42
N ARG A 92 -13.96 0.01 1.19
CA ARG A 92 -14.05 1.41 1.64
C ARG A 92 -12.93 1.81 2.59
N VAL A 93 -12.40 0.84 3.32
CA VAL A 93 -11.30 1.00 4.27
C VAL A 93 -10.21 0.03 3.86
N GLY A 94 -8.97 0.50 3.81
CA GLY A 94 -7.89 -0.39 3.47
C GLY A 94 -6.54 0.26 3.51
N LYS A 95 -5.56 -0.56 3.17
CA LYS A 95 -4.16 -0.17 3.17
C LYS A 95 -3.40 -0.86 2.05
N ASN A 96 -2.36 -0.21 1.56
CA ASN A 96 -1.44 -0.76 0.58
C ASN A 96 -0.01 -0.26 0.82
N TYR A 97 0.98 -1.02 0.38
CA TYR A 97 2.38 -0.61 0.39
C TYR A 97 2.83 -0.37 -1.04
N ILE A 98 3.43 0.79 -1.29
CA ILE A 98 3.97 1.16 -2.60
C ILE A 98 5.47 1.34 -2.49
N LYS A 99 6.18 0.91 -3.53
CA LYS A 99 7.60 1.28 -3.70
C LYS A 99 7.64 2.70 -4.25
N TYR A 100 8.11 3.61 -3.43
CA TYR A 100 8.37 4.98 -3.83
C TYR A 100 9.54 5.47 -3.00
N PRO A 101 10.67 5.85 -3.62
CA PRO A 101 11.80 6.41 -2.91
C PRO A 101 11.35 7.68 -2.21
N ALA A 102 11.04 7.58 -0.92
CA ALA A 102 10.85 8.76 -0.12
C ALA A 102 12.22 9.37 0.01
N SER A 103 12.38 10.62 -0.42
CA SER A 103 13.51 11.43 0.01
C SER A 103 13.35 11.70 1.52
N PHE A 104 13.45 10.65 2.34
CA PHE A 104 13.32 10.72 3.78
C PHE A 104 14.60 11.39 4.29
N LYS A 105 14.55 12.71 4.40
CA LYS A 105 15.52 13.49 5.15
C LYS A 105 14.93 13.69 6.54
N PRO A 106 15.32 12.91 7.55
CA PRO A 106 14.97 13.26 8.92
C PRO A 106 15.51 14.69 9.16
N LEU A 107 14.64 15.60 9.56
CA LEU A 107 15.05 16.90 10.05
C LEU A 107 15.80 16.64 11.36
N VAL A 108 17.11 16.90 11.35
CA VAL A 108 17.97 16.96 12.56
C VAL A 108 17.93 18.38 13.08
#